data_AF-A0A1G3BY43-F1
#
_entry.id   AF-A0A1G3BY43-F1
#
_cell.length_a   1.000
_cell.length_b   1.000
_cell.length_c   1.000
_cell.angle_alpha   90.00
_cell.angle_beta   90.00
_cell.angle_gamma   90.00
#
_symmetry.space_group_name_H-M   'P 1'
#
loop_
_entity.id
_entity.type
_entity.pdbx_description
1 polymer ?
#
loop_
_entity_poly.entity_id
_entity_poly.type
_entity_poly.pdbx_seq_one_letter_code
_entity_poly.pdbx_strand_id
1 'polypeptide(L)'
;MFKDVDEQLEIILRGTVDIVTKEELTNKIKKSIKENKPLRVKLGLDPTAPDIHIGNAIPIHKLRAFQSLGHTAILIIGDYTATVGDPSGANKTRPMLSHEKVMENAKTYLSQAGKILDMNKTEIVYNSKWFEKMTFSEVIKLA
;
A
#
# COMPACT_ATOMS: atom_id res chain seq x y z
N MET A 1 21.59 -10.87 -0.55
CA MET A 1 21.08 -11.95 -1.41
C MET A 1 19.67 -12.26 -0.94
N PHE A 2 18.71 -12.54 -1.82
CA PHE A 2 17.38 -12.94 -1.38
C PHE A 2 17.46 -14.21 -0.52
N LYS A 3 16.64 -14.28 0.52
CA LYS A 3 16.39 -15.52 1.27
C LYS A 3 15.75 -16.56 0.35
N ASP A 4 15.83 -17.83 0.70
CA ASP A 4 15.13 -18.87 -0.05
C ASP A 4 13.60 -18.68 0.02
N VAL A 5 12.89 -19.44 -0.81
CA VAL A 5 11.44 -19.29 -0.99
C VAL A 5 10.69 -19.61 0.29
N ASP A 6 11.09 -20.64 1.03
CA ASP A 6 10.37 -21.13 2.18
C ASP A 6 10.53 -20.18 3.37
N GLU A 7 11.74 -19.66 3.60
CA GLU A 7 12.00 -18.61 4.59
C GLU A 7 11.20 -17.33 4.31
N GLN A 8 11.13 -16.90 3.04
CA GLN A 8 10.33 -15.74 2.67
C GLN A 8 8.85 -15.98 2.92
N LEU A 9 8.33 -17.15 2.54
CA LEU A 9 6.94 -17.52 2.75
C LEU A 9 6.60 -17.58 4.24
N GLU A 10 7.47 -18.14 5.09
CA GLU A 10 7.26 -18.18 6.54
C GLU A 10 7.05 -16.77 7.11
N ILE A 11 7.94 -15.83 6.77
CA ILE A 11 7.87 -14.43 7.22
C ILE A 11 6.61 -13.72 6.68
N ILE A 12 6.28 -13.95 5.40
CA ILE A 12 5.13 -13.33 4.75
C ILE A 12 3.81 -13.89 5.28
N LEU A 13 3.72 -15.18 5.58
CA LEU A 13 2.50 -15.84 6.07
C LEU A 13 2.23 -15.53 7.54
N ARG A 14 3.26 -15.28 8.35
CA ARG A 14 3.08 -15.00 9.78
C ARG A 14 2.15 -13.81 10.03
N GLY A 15 1.04 -14.05 10.72
CA GLY A 15 0.04 -13.02 11.06
C GLY A 15 -0.81 -12.55 9.88
N THR A 16 -0.75 -13.23 8.73
CA THR A 16 -1.62 -12.98 7.58
C THR A 16 -2.86 -13.85 7.70
N VAL A 17 -4.05 -13.23 7.63
CA VAL A 17 -5.33 -13.95 7.77
C VAL A 17 -5.61 -14.84 6.56
N ASP A 18 -5.35 -14.32 5.36
CA ASP A 18 -5.62 -15.03 4.11
C ASP A 18 -4.66 -14.61 2.99
N ILE A 19 -4.40 -15.52 2.06
CA ILE A 19 -3.69 -15.29 0.80
C ILE A 19 -4.49 -15.93 -0.31
N VAL A 20 -5.12 -15.10 -1.14
CA VAL A 20 -6.00 -15.50 -2.25
C VAL A 20 -5.41 -16.65 -3.07
N THR A 21 -4.15 -16.51 -3.52
CA THR A 21 -3.45 -17.57 -4.26
C THR A 21 -2.01 -17.73 -3.77
N LYS A 22 -1.81 -18.61 -2.77
CA LYS A 22 -0.46 -18.92 -2.22
C LYS A 22 0.52 -19.42 -3.28
N GLU A 23 0.03 -20.20 -4.24
CA GLU A 23 0.85 -20.71 -5.35
C GLU A 23 1.42 -19.58 -6.22
N GLU A 24 0.59 -18.59 -6.58
CA GLU A 24 1.06 -17.43 -7.33
C GLU A 24 2.09 -16.61 -6.57
N LEU A 25 1.90 -16.41 -5.26
CA LEU A 25 2.88 -15.72 -4.43
C LEU A 25 4.21 -16.48 -4.44
N THR A 26 4.17 -17.80 -4.26
CA THR A 26 5.35 -18.68 -4.31
C THR A 26 6.06 -18.55 -5.66
N ASN A 27 5.33 -18.58 -6.76
CA ASN A 27 5.88 -18.45 -8.11
C ASN A 27 6.49 -17.06 -8.36
N LYS A 28 5.86 -16.00 -7.83
CA LYS A 28 6.40 -14.62 -7.88
C LYS A 28 7.72 -14.53 -7.10
N ILE A 29 7.83 -15.12 -5.91
CA ILE A 29 9.06 -15.15 -5.13
C ILE A 29 10.16 -15.94 -5.85
N LYS A 30 9.85 -17.14 -6.37
CA LYS A 30 10.79 -17.94 -7.18
C LYS A 30 11.34 -17.15 -8.37
N LYS A 31 10.46 -16.46 -9.10
CA LYS A 31 10.84 -15.60 -10.22
C LYS A 31 11.72 -14.44 -9.77
N SER A 32 11.36 -13.78 -8.66
CA SER A 32 12.11 -12.68 -8.07
C SER A 32 13.55 -13.08 -7.74
N ILE A 33 13.74 -14.25 -7.10
CA ILE A 33 15.05 -14.81 -6.78
C ILE A 33 15.83 -15.14 -8.06
N LYS A 34 15.21 -15.89 -8.99
CA LYS A 34 15.85 -16.33 -10.24
C LYS A 34 16.34 -15.15 -11.10
N GLU A 35 15.53 -14.09 -11.19
CA GLU A 35 15.83 -12.91 -12.01
C GLU A 35 16.58 -11.82 -11.23
N ASN A 36 16.84 -12.04 -9.93
CA ASN A 36 17.34 -11.02 -9.01
C ASN A 36 16.55 -9.70 -9.08
N LYS A 37 15.24 -9.79 -9.32
CA LYS A 37 14.34 -8.65 -9.51
C LYS A 37 13.35 -8.56 -8.35
N PRO A 38 13.43 -7.52 -7.51
CA PRO A 38 12.50 -7.33 -6.39
C PRO A 38 11.03 -7.37 -6.81
N LEU A 39 10.20 -8.02 -6.00
CA LEU A 39 8.76 -7.81 -6.06
C LEU A 39 8.41 -6.35 -5.73
N ARG A 40 7.34 -5.86 -6.34
CA ARG A 40 6.77 -4.55 -6.06
C ARG A 40 5.51 -4.75 -5.22
N VAL A 41 5.57 -4.38 -3.96
CA VAL A 41 4.52 -4.66 -2.97
C VAL A 41 3.81 -3.37 -2.63
N LYS A 42 2.52 -3.32 -2.93
CA LYS A 42 1.69 -2.13 -2.78
C LYS A 42 0.89 -2.17 -1.49
N LEU A 43 0.89 -1.07 -0.75
CA LEU A 43 -0.09 -0.78 0.31
C LEU A 43 -0.77 0.56 0.01
N GLY A 44 -2.10 0.56 -0.11
CA GLY A 44 -2.88 1.78 -0.20
C GLY A 44 -3.18 2.34 1.19
N LEU A 45 -3.09 3.66 1.34
CA LEU A 45 -3.39 4.39 2.55
C LEU A 45 -4.39 5.50 2.24
N ASP A 46 -5.41 5.64 3.07
CA ASP A 46 -6.42 6.69 2.97
C ASP A 46 -6.15 7.76 4.04
N PRO A 47 -5.60 8.94 3.70
CA PRO A 47 -5.24 9.97 4.66
C PRO A 47 -6.45 10.83 5.09
N THR A 48 -7.61 10.20 5.31
CA THR A 48 -8.81 10.86 5.86
C THR A 48 -8.63 11.25 7.33
N ALA A 49 -7.75 10.55 8.05
CA ALA A 49 -7.28 10.92 9.38
C ALA A 49 -5.76 11.17 9.37
N PRO A 50 -5.23 12.05 10.24
CA PRO A 50 -3.81 12.39 10.27
C PRO A 50 -2.92 11.28 10.84
N ASP A 51 -3.47 10.40 11.68
CA ASP A 51 -2.68 9.49 12.51
C ASP A 51 -2.86 8.00 12.17
N ILE A 52 -1.75 7.27 12.27
CA ILE A 52 -1.72 5.81 12.19
C ILE A 52 -2.13 5.24 13.56
N HIS A 53 -3.30 4.62 13.62
CA HIS A 53 -3.64 3.75 14.75
C HIS A 53 -3.08 2.33 14.54
N ILE A 54 -3.10 1.52 15.60
CA ILE A 54 -2.58 0.14 15.61
C ILE A 54 -3.12 -0.71 14.45
N GLY A 55 -4.42 -0.58 14.14
CA GLY A 55 -5.02 -1.28 12.99
C GLY A 55 -4.30 -1.02 11.65
N ASN A 56 -3.84 0.20 11.38
CA ASN A 56 -3.12 0.55 10.16
C ASN A 56 -1.62 0.23 10.26
N ALA A 57 -1.08 0.10 11.48
CA ALA A 57 0.32 -0.29 11.68
C ALA A 57 0.59 -1.73 11.26
N ILE A 58 -0.36 -2.66 11.45
CA ILE A 58 -0.22 -4.09 11.08
C ILE A 58 0.16 -4.28 9.59
N PRO A 59 -0.61 -3.74 8.62
CA PRO A 59 -0.23 -3.87 7.21
C PRO A 59 1.08 -3.14 6.86
N ILE A 60 1.42 -2.04 7.55
CA ILE A 60 2.71 -1.34 7.37
C ILE A 60 3.87 -2.22 7.84
N HIS A 61 3.73 -2.94 8.97
CA HIS A 61 4.71 -3.93 9.41
C HIS A 61 4.86 -5.08 8.42
N LYS A 62 3.76 -5.54 7.80
CA LYS A 62 3.85 -6.54 6.72
C LYS A 62 4.63 -6.00 5.51
N LEU A 63 4.39 -4.76 5.11
CA LEU A 63 5.14 -4.11 4.05
C LEU A 63 6.63 -3.98 4.40
N ARG A 64 6.95 -3.66 5.66
CA ARG A 64 8.33 -3.66 6.17
C ARG A 64 8.97 -5.05 6.08
N ALA A 65 8.23 -6.12 6.36
CA ALA A 65 8.75 -7.48 6.20
C ALA A 65 9.18 -7.75 4.76
N PHE A 66 8.36 -7.38 3.76
CA PHE A 66 8.76 -7.45 2.35
C PHE A 66 10.01 -6.61 2.05
N GLN A 67 10.11 -5.41 2.62
CA GLN A 67 11.29 -4.56 2.46
C GLN A 67 12.56 -5.19 3.04
N SER A 68 12.47 -5.83 4.21
CA SER A 68 13.56 -6.57 4.84
C SER A 68 13.97 -7.81 4.05
N LEU A 69 13.05 -8.41 3.28
CA LEU A 69 13.34 -9.49 2.33
C LEU A 69 14.01 -8.99 1.03
N GLY A 70 14.18 -7.67 0.85
CA GLY A 70 14.80 -7.07 -0.32
C GLY A 70 13.81 -6.69 -1.43
N HIS A 71 12.50 -6.70 -1.14
CA HIS A 71 11.48 -6.26 -2.08
C HIS A 71 11.23 -4.75 -2.01
N THR A 72 10.64 -4.20 -3.08
CA THR A 72 10.29 -2.77 -3.15
C THR A 72 8.95 -2.53 -2.47
N ALA A 73 8.98 -1.76 -1.38
CA ALA A 73 7.78 -1.27 -0.71
C ALA A 73 7.22 -0.05 -1.46
N ILE A 74 5.92 -0.06 -1.75
CA ILE A 74 5.22 1.03 -2.41
C ILE A 74 4.04 1.46 -1.54
N LEU A 75 4.11 2.69 -1.03
CA LEU A 75 2.99 3.34 -0.35
C LEU A 75 2.21 4.18 -1.34
N ILE A 76 0.93 3.89 -1.49
CA ILE A 76 0.02 4.68 -2.33
C ILE A 76 -0.85 5.53 -1.41
N ILE A 77 -0.63 6.84 -1.48
CA ILE A 77 -1.49 7.82 -0.83
C ILE A 77 -2.74 8.01 -1.67
N GLY A 78 -3.89 7.76 -1.06
CA GLY A 78 -5.22 7.88 -1.65
C GLY A 78 -5.70 9.31 -1.75
N ASP A 79 -4.89 10.23 -2.27
CA ASP A 79 -5.14 11.67 -2.22
C ASP A 79 -6.28 12.15 -3.11
N TYR A 80 -6.60 11.43 -4.19
CA TYR A 80 -7.77 11.67 -5.01
C TYR A 80 -9.01 10.95 -4.48
N THR A 81 -8.86 9.69 -4.05
CA THR A 81 -9.98 8.90 -3.52
C THR A 81 -10.52 9.47 -2.21
N ALA A 82 -9.67 10.09 -1.38
CA ALA A 82 -10.07 10.75 -0.15
C ALA A 82 -10.94 12.00 -0.38
N THR A 83 -10.78 12.70 -1.50
CA THR A 83 -11.57 13.90 -1.82
C THR A 83 -12.95 13.55 -2.37
N VAL A 84 -13.07 12.42 -3.09
CA VAL A 84 -14.35 11.90 -3.60
C VAL A 84 -15.15 11.20 -2.49
N GLY A 85 -14.46 10.53 -1.57
CA GLY A 85 -15.04 9.74 -0.48
C GLY A 85 -15.29 8.28 -0.87
N ASP A 86 -14.81 7.35 -0.05
CA ASP A 86 -15.05 5.92 -0.23
C ASP A 86 -16.41 5.51 0.41
N PRO A 87 -17.35 4.93 -0.36
CA PRO A 87 -18.62 4.44 0.17
C PRO A 87 -18.49 3.17 1.03
N SER A 88 -17.29 2.57 1.13
CA SER A 88 -17.09 1.31 1.84
C SER A 88 -17.45 1.41 3.34
N GLY A 89 -18.56 0.76 3.71
CA GLY A 89 -18.87 0.33 5.09
C GLY A 89 -19.54 1.31 6.04
N ALA A 90 -19.88 2.54 5.65
CA ALA A 90 -20.51 3.51 6.56
C ALA A 90 -21.87 4.03 6.04
N ASN A 91 -22.92 3.95 6.88
CA ASN A 91 -24.28 4.46 6.62
C ASN A 91 -24.39 6.01 6.57
N LYS A 92 -23.28 6.74 6.66
CA LYS A 92 -23.23 8.20 6.56
C LYS A 92 -22.14 8.59 5.56
N THR A 93 -22.49 9.45 4.62
CA THR A 93 -21.55 10.07 3.69
C THR A 93 -20.42 10.72 4.49
N ARG A 94 -19.17 10.29 4.25
CA ARG A 94 -18.00 10.89 4.92
C ARG A 94 -17.89 12.37 4.48
N PRO A 95 -17.47 13.29 5.37
CA PRO A 95 -17.20 14.66 4.96
C PRO A 95 -16.08 14.66 3.91
N MET A 96 -16.35 15.25 2.74
CA MET A 96 -15.36 15.44 1.69
C MET A 96 -14.26 16.36 2.22
N LEU A 97 -13.02 15.88 2.24
CA LEU A 97 -11.86 16.70 2.61
C LEU A 97 -11.36 17.47 1.40
N SER A 98 -10.88 18.70 1.62
CA SER A 98 -10.11 19.40 0.59
C SER A 98 -8.82 18.66 0.30
N HIS A 99 -8.33 18.74 -0.94
CA HIS A 99 -7.05 18.13 -1.30
C HIS A 99 -5.90 18.65 -0.41
N GLU A 100 -5.93 19.93 -0.04
CA GLU A 100 -4.97 20.51 0.90
C GLU A 100 -4.98 19.80 2.26
N LYS A 101 -6.16 19.52 2.80
CA LYS A 101 -6.29 18.83 4.10
C LYS A 101 -5.82 17.37 4.02
N VAL A 102 -6.16 16.70 2.93
CA VAL A 102 -5.68 15.34 2.61
C VAL A 102 -4.16 15.30 2.58
N MET A 103 -3.52 16.29 1.95
CA MET A 103 -2.06 16.39 1.86
C MET A 103 -1.41 16.76 3.20
N GLU A 104 -2.06 17.58 4.04
CA GLU A 104 -1.62 17.84 5.41
C GLU A 104 -1.62 16.54 6.24
N ASN A 105 -2.73 15.79 6.21
CA ASN A 105 -2.84 14.51 6.90
C ASN A 105 -1.78 13.51 6.40
N ALA A 106 -1.57 13.45 5.07
CA ALA A 106 -0.59 12.55 4.46
C ALA A 106 0.85 12.83 4.97
N LYS A 107 1.23 14.08 5.23
CA LYS A 107 2.56 14.41 5.80
C LYS A 107 2.77 13.76 7.16
N THR A 108 1.79 13.92 8.06
CA THR A 108 1.81 13.34 9.40
C THR A 108 1.82 11.81 9.34
N TYR A 109 0.99 11.26 8.45
CA TYR A 109 0.91 9.82 8.21
C TYR A 109 2.24 9.23 7.72
N LEU A 110 2.88 9.86 6.73
CA LEU A 110 4.17 9.44 6.20
C LEU A 110 5.29 9.53 7.25
N SER A 111 5.28 10.57 8.08
CA SER A 111 6.20 10.68 9.21
C SER A 111 6.08 9.51 10.19
N GLN A 112 4.84 9.10 10.51
CA GLN A 112 4.57 7.97 11.38
C GLN A 112 4.92 6.63 10.71
N ALA A 113 4.58 6.45 9.43
CA ALA A 113 4.93 5.25 8.67
C ALA A 113 6.45 5.06 8.58
N GLY A 114 7.20 6.15 8.50
CA GLY A 114 8.67 6.16 8.51
C GLY A 114 9.30 5.69 9.82
N LYS A 115 8.54 5.55 10.91
CA LYS A 115 9.01 4.87 12.13
C LYS A 115 9.09 3.36 11.97
N ILE A 116 8.39 2.79 10.98
CA ILE A 116 8.32 1.35 10.70
C ILE A 116 9.06 1.02 9.40
N LEU A 117 8.86 1.84 8.36
CA LEU A 117 9.44 1.66 7.03
C LEU A 117 10.76 2.41 6.88
N ASP A 118 11.67 1.85 6.11
CA ASP A 118 12.83 2.60 5.61
C ASP A 118 12.38 3.47 4.43
N MET A 119 12.19 4.76 4.69
CA MET A 119 11.66 5.70 3.69
C MET A 119 12.61 5.90 2.51
N ASN A 120 13.92 5.66 2.66
CA ASN A 120 14.88 5.76 1.56
C ASN A 120 14.70 4.64 0.53
N LYS A 121 14.04 3.54 0.92
CA LYS A 121 13.78 2.37 0.08
C LYS A 121 12.28 2.16 -0.17
N THR A 122 11.46 3.18 0.14
CA THR A 122 10.02 3.13 -0.05
C THR A 122 9.64 4.08 -1.17
N GLU A 123 8.92 3.58 -2.17
CA GLU A 123 8.34 4.42 -3.20
C GLU A 123 7.02 5.01 -2.69
N ILE A 124 6.93 6.34 -2.64
CA ILE A 124 5.69 7.05 -2.31
C ILE A 124 5.04 7.49 -3.62
N VAL A 125 3.80 7.07 -3.83
CA VAL A 125 3.00 7.47 -4.99
C VAL A 125 1.64 8.00 -4.56
N TYR A 126 1.09 8.90 -5.35
CA TYR A 126 -0.19 9.57 -5.11
C TYR A 126 -1.15 9.13 -6.20
N ASN A 127 -2.36 8.71 -5.83
CA ASN A 127 -3.30 8.15 -6.80
C ASN A 127 -3.98 9.20 -7.69
N SER A 128 -3.93 10.47 -7.31
CA SER A 128 -4.22 11.60 -8.21
C SER A 128 -3.42 11.55 -9.51
N LYS A 129 -2.16 11.08 -9.48
CA LYS A 129 -1.29 11.01 -10.67
C LYS A 129 -1.92 10.29 -11.86
N TRP A 130 -2.81 9.34 -11.60
CA TRP A 130 -3.58 8.63 -12.63
C TRP A 130 -5.07 8.98 -12.59
N PHE A 131 -5.72 9.02 -11.42
CA PHE A 131 -7.17 9.22 -11.36
C PHE A 131 -7.63 10.63 -11.75
N GLU A 132 -6.84 11.67 -11.48
CA GLU A 132 -7.18 13.04 -11.87
C GLU A 132 -7.22 13.22 -13.40
N LYS A 133 -6.48 12.37 -14.12
CA LYS A 133 -6.34 12.42 -15.58
C LYS A 133 -7.31 11.50 -16.31
N MET A 134 -8.05 10.66 -15.58
CA MET A 134 -8.98 9.72 -16.20
C MET A 134 -10.15 10.48 -16.83
N THR A 135 -10.38 10.21 -18.11
CA THR A 135 -11.55 10.69 -18.84
C THR A 135 -12.81 9.92 -18.42
N PHE A 136 -13.98 10.52 -18.63
CA PHE A 136 -15.25 9.85 -18.35
C PHE A 136 -15.41 8.53 -19.14
N SER A 137 -14.88 8.46 -20.37
CA SER A 137 -14.88 7.22 -21.15
C SER A 137 -14.02 6.13 -20.51
N GLU A 138 -12.86 6.47 -19.95
CA GLU A 138 -12.01 5.51 -19.23
C GLU A 138 -12.65 5.05 -17.92
N VAL A 139 -13.38 5.93 -17.24
CA VAL A 139 -14.18 5.57 -16.06
C VAL A 139 -15.26 4.56 -16.44
N ILE A 140 -16.02 4.80 -17.52
CA ILE A 140 -17.05 3.86 -18.00
C ILE A 140 -16.45 2.51 -18.39
N LYS A 141 -15.27 2.48 -19.02
CA LYS A 141 -14.61 1.22 -19.39
C LYS A 141 -14.13 0.40 -18.19
N LEU A 142 -13.88 1.05 -17.06
CA LEU A 142 -13.43 0.40 -15.83
C LEU A 142 -14.58 -0.19 -15.01
N ALA A 143 -15.77 0.43 -15.09
CA ALA A 143 -16.98 0.03 -14.37
C ALA A 143 -17.65 -1.21 -14.99
#